data_AF-B6AJS5-F1
#
_entry.id   AF-B6AJS5-F1
#
_cell.length_a   1.000
_cell.length_b   1.000
_cell.length_c   1.000
_cell.angle_alpha   90.00
_cell.angle_beta   90.00
_cell.angle_gamma   90.00
#
_symmetry.space_group_name_H-M   'P 1'
#
loop_
_entity.id
_entity.type
_entity.pdbx_description
1 polymer ?
#
loop_
_entity_poly.entity_id
_entity_poly.type
_entity_poly.pdbx_seq_one_letter_code
_entity_poly.pdbx_strand_id
1 'polypeptide(L)'
;MVAVINQSFVELLFLIVAFLGGISCLCRPDYNLPLFTFVWWSYFNLPEFRKNQHQRYIRRFILLSCIQDIIYIIYWTPLWFSFQWKTNEPSTFSCHILVTISSIINVLLKVTILFILRGGSGSSIVTVTNIL
;
A
#
# COMPACT_ATOMS: atom_id res chain seq x y z
N MET A 1 8.30 -18.26 -16.96
CA MET A 1 9.45 -17.60 -16.31
C MET A 1 9.04 -17.35 -14.87
N VAL A 2 9.57 -18.12 -13.91
CA VAL A 2 9.24 -17.97 -12.49
C VAL A 2 10.14 -16.84 -11.95
N ALA A 3 9.55 -15.68 -11.65
CA ALA A 3 10.29 -14.61 -11.00
C ALA A 3 10.55 -15.02 -9.55
N VAL A 4 11.81 -15.25 -9.20
CA VAL A 4 12.23 -15.45 -7.82
C VAL A 4 12.27 -14.07 -7.17
N ILE A 5 11.27 -13.78 -6.33
CA ILE A 5 11.14 -12.49 -5.66
C ILE A 5 11.65 -12.66 -4.24
N ASN A 6 12.63 -11.84 -3.86
CA ASN A 6 13.22 -11.87 -2.52
C ASN A 6 12.16 -11.48 -1.47
N GLN A 7 12.00 -12.29 -0.42
CA GLN A 7 11.04 -12.06 0.66
C GLN A 7 11.26 -10.71 1.35
N SER A 8 12.51 -10.32 1.60
CA SER A 8 12.87 -9.04 2.23
C SER A 8 12.46 -7.84 1.38
N PHE A 9 12.42 -8.00 0.06
CA PHE A 9 11.96 -6.95 -0.85
C PHE A 9 10.45 -6.72 -0.72
N VAL A 10 9.66 -7.78 -0.64
CA VAL A 10 8.20 -7.69 -0.46
C VAL A 10 7.87 -7.07 0.91
N GLU A 11 8.58 -7.51 1.95
CA GLU A 11 8.50 -6.96 3.29
C GLU A 11 8.75 -5.44 3.32
N LEU A 12 9.85 -5.00 2.69
CA LEU A 12 10.17 -3.59 2.57
C LEU A 12 9.08 -2.80 1.85
N LEU A 13 8.48 -3.35 0.78
CA LEU A 13 7.40 -2.69 0.05
C LEU A 13 6.16 -2.46 0.94
N PHE A 14 5.77 -3.45 1.75
CA PHE A 14 4.65 -3.29 2.69
C PHE A 14 4.93 -2.19 3.73
N LEU A 15 6.15 -2.13 4.26
CA LEU A 15 6.54 -1.11 5.23
C LEU A 15 6.59 0.29 4.62
N ILE A 16 7.08 0.44 3.39
CA ILE A 16 7.06 1.72 2.66
C ILE A 16 5.62 2.19 2.44
N VAL A 17 4.73 1.29 2.04
CA VAL A 17 3.30 1.60 1.87
C VAL A 17 2.66 2.06 3.18
N ALA A 18 2.98 1.39 4.30
CA ALA A 18 2.49 1.78 5.62
C ALA A 18 3.03 3.17 6.02
N PHE A 19 4.32 3.43 5.81
CA PHE A 19 4.95 4.72 6.09
C PHE A 19 4.34 5.86 5.26
N LEU A 20 4.18 5.66 3.94
CA LEU A 20 3.50 6.64 3.08
C LEU A 20 2.04 6.85 3.50
N GLY A 21 1.35 5.80 3.96
CA GLY A 21 0.03 5.91 4.58
C GLY A 21 0.02 6.79 5.82
N GLY A 22 1.05 6.70 6.66
CA GLY A 22 1.23 7.57 7.83
C GLY A 22 1.47 9.03 7.46
N ILE A 23 2.21 9.29 6.39
CA ILE A 23 2.39 10.64 5.83
C ILE A 23 1.06 11.20 5.33
N SER A 24 0.25 10.39 4.65
CA SER A 24 -1.07 10.79 4.17
C SER A 24 -1.99 11.25 5.31
N CYS A 25 -1.76 10.80 6.54
CA CYS A 25 -2.55 11.21 7.72
C CYS A 25 -2.49 12.71 8.03
N LEU A 26 -1.51 13.45 7.49
CA LEU A 26 -1.31 14.88 7.78
C LEU A 26 -2.45 15.77 7.28
N CYS A 27 -3.09 15.40 6.17
CA CYS A 27 -4.20 16.17 5.58
C CYS A 27 -5.46 15.34 5.36
N ARG A 28 -5.41 14.04 5.67
CA ARG A 28 -6.47 13.08 5.41
C ARG A 28 -6.60 12.15 6.60
N PRO A 29 -7.81 11.76 7.03
CA PRO A 29 -7.98 10.57 7.85
C PRO A 29 -7.63 9.33 7.00
N ASP A 30 -6.38 8.87 7.09
CA ASP A 30 -5.91 7.66 6.43
C ASP A 30 -5.59 6.59 7.48
N TYR A 31 -6.08 5.36 7.24
CA TYR A 31 -5.82 4.21 8.10
C TYR A 31 -4.82 3.23 7.45
N ASN A 32 -4.21 3.62 6.33
CA ASN A 32 -3.25 2.79 5.61
C ASN A 32 -2.06 2.38 6.50
N LEU A 33 -1.58 3.22 7.41
CA LEU A 33 -0.50 2.86 8.34
C LEU A 33 -0.86 1.62 9.20
N PRO A 34 -1.85 1.68 10.12
CA PRO A 34 -2.16 0.53 10.98
C PRO A 34 -2.64 -0.68 10.18
N LEU A 35 -3.38 -0.46 9.07
CA LEU A 35 -3.88 -1.56 8.25
C LEU A 35 -2.75 -2.28 7.49
N PHE A 36 -1.83 -1.57 6.85
CA PHE A 36 -0.73 -2.21 6.13
C PHE A 36 0.33 -2.79 7.07
N THR A 37 0.53 -2.22 8.27
CA THR A 37 1.32 -2.87 9.32
C THR A 37 0.68 -4.20 9.76
N PHE A 38 -0.65 -4.23 9.95
CA PHE A 38 -1.36 -5.48 10.26
C PHE A 38 -1.27 -6.50 9.13
N VAL A 39 -1.44 -6.06 7.88
CA VAL A 39 -1.30 -6.93 6.71
C VAL A 39 0.12 -7.49 6.61
N TRP A 40 1.14 -6.65 6.76
CA TRP A 40 2.55 -7.07 6.82
C TRP A 40 2.76 -8.14 7.89
N TRP A 41 2.37 -7.86 9.14
CA TRP A 41 2.51 -8.81 10.25
C TRP A 41 1.81 -10.13 9.92
N SER A 42 0.58 -10.04 9.40
CA SER A 42 -0.22 -11.22 9.08
C SER A 42 0.32 -12.03 7.90
N TYR A 43 0.98 -11.40 6.94
CA TYR A 43 1.53 -12.10 5.78
C TYR A 43 2.77 -12.92 6.14
N PHE A 44 3.64 -12.37 7.00
CA PHE A 44 4.93 -12.98 7.33
C PHE A 44 4.91 -13.88 8.57
N ASN A 45 3.96 -13.69 9.51
CA ASN A 45 3.96 -14.41 10.79
C ASN A 45 2.86 -15.48 10.94
N LEU A 46 1.96 -15.66 9.96
CA LEU A 46 0.91 -16.69 10.04
C LEU A 46 1.41 -18.09 9.63
N PRO A 47 0.92 -19.17 10.29
CA PRO A 47 1.25 -20.55 9.94
C PRO A 47 0.83 -20.93 8.51
N GLU A 48 1.66 -21.77 7.85
CA GLU A 48 1.50 -22.20 6.45
C GLU A 48 0.09 -22.71 6.11
N PHE A 49 -0.56 -23.42 7.03
CA PHE A 49 -1.88 -24.04 6.82
C PHE A 49 -2.98 -23.02 6.48
N ARG A 50 -2.87 -21.76 6.94
CA ARG A 50 -3.84 -20.69 6.64
C ARG A 50 -3.41 -19.76 5.51
N LYS A 51 -2.16 -19.86 5.03
CA LYS A 51 -1.59 -18.89 4.07
C LYS A 51 -2.39 -18.79 2.78
N ASN A 52 -2.85 -19.90 2.21
CA ASN A 52 -3.55 -19.86 0.91
C ASN A 52 -4.89 -19.10 0.93
N GLN A 53 -5.68 -19.27 2.00
CA GLN A 53 -6.93 -18.50 2.15
C GLN A 53 -6.61 -17.04 2.51
N HIS A 54 -5.67 -16.83 3.44
CA HIS A 54 -5.27 -15.50 3.90
C HIS A 54 -4.69 -14.63 2.78
N GLN A 55 -3.89 -15.20 1.88
CA GLN A 55 -3.35 -14.52 0.70
C GLN A 55 -4.44 -13.99 -0.23
N ARG A 56 -5.58 -14.70 -0.37
CA ARG A 56 -6.71 -14.20 -1.16
C ARG A 56 -7.34 -12.97 -0.51
N TYR A 57 -7.49 -12.98 0.82
CA TYR A 57 -7.99 -11.82 1.57
C TYR A 57 -7.04 -10.64 1.50
N ILE A 58 -5.74 -10.85 1.68
CA ILE A 58 -4.72 -9.80 1.54
C ILE A 58 -4.76 -9.17 0.15
N ARG A 59 -4.82 -9.97 -0.93
CA ARG A 59 -4.92 -9.42 -2.29
C ARG A 59 -6.18 -8.59 -2.50
N ARG A 60 -7.33 -9.07 -2.02
CA ARG A 60 -8.59 -8.31 -2.09
C ARG A 60 -8.52 -7.02 -1.28
N PHE A 61 -7.93 -7.07 -0.09
CA PHE A 61 -7.74 -5.91 0.77
C PHE A 61 -6.87 -4.85 0.07
N ILE A 62 -5.71 -5.23 -0.47
CA ILE A 62 -4.81 -4.31 -1.18
C ILE A 62 -5.53 -3.71 -2.40
N LEU A 63 -6.28 -4.51 -3.15
CA LEU A 63 -7.07 -4.03 -4.29
C LEU A 63 -8.12 -2.98 -3.87
N LEU A 64 -8.88 -3.25 -2.82
CA LEU A 64 -9.87 -2.30 -2.30
C LEU A 64 -9.20 -1.01 -1.79
N SER A 65 -8.05 -1.13 -1.14
CA SER A 65 -7.25 0.03 -0.72
C SER A 65 -6.76 0.85 -1.92
N CYS A 66 -6.33 0.24 -3.02
CA CYS A 66 -6.02 0.97 -4.25
C CYS A 66 -7.22 1.75 -4.79
N ILE A 67 -8.41 1.12 -4.83
CA ILE A 67 -9.63 1.76 -5.32
C ILE A 67 -9.99 2.96 -4.43
N GLN A 68 -9.91 2.79 -3.11
CA GLN A 68 -10.12 3.88 -2.15
C GLN A 68 -9.17 5.05 -2.40
N ASP A 69 -7.89 4.80 -2.62
CA ASP A 69 -6.91 5.85 -2.89
C ASP A 69 -7.13 6.53 -4.24
N ILE A 70 -7.52 5.80 -5.28
CA ILE A 70 -7.87 6.36 -6.59
C ILE A 70 -9.08 7.30 -6.46
N ILE A 71 -10.16 6.86 -5.80
CA ILE A 71 -11.34 7.68 -5.55
C ILE A 71 -10.95 8.95 -4.82
N TYR A 72 -10.08 8.82 -3.82
CA TYR A 72 -9.61 9.95 -3.04
C TYR A 72 -8.81 10.95 -3.88
N ILE A 73 -7.83 10.48 -4.66
CA ILE A 73 -7.01 11.33 -5.53
C ILE A 73 -7.91 12.08 -6.52
N ILE A 74 -8.87 11.39 -7.15
CA ILE A 74 -9.78 11.99 -8.13
C ILE A 74 -10.69 13.04 -7.48
N TYR A 75 -11.17 12.80 -6.26
CA TYR A 75 -12.08 13.73 -5.58
C TYR A 75 -11.36 14.93 -4.96
N TRP A 76 -10.28 14.70 -4.19
CA TRP A 76 -9.65 15.74 -3.38
C TRP A 76 -8.63 16.58 -4.16
N THR A 77 -7.91 15.99 -5.12
CA THR A 77 -6.88 16.75 -5.86
C THR A 77 -7.47 17.96 -6.60
N PRO A 78 -8.57 17.86 -7.36
CA PRO A 78 -9.14 19.03 -8.02
C PRO A 78 -9.60 20.11 -7.03
N LEU A 79 -10.08 19.70 -5.86
CA LEU A 79 -10.55 20.60 -4.81
C LEU A 79 -9.39 21.35 -4.15
N TRP A 80 -8.35 20.65 -3.71
CA TRP A 80 -7.17 21.23 -3.07
C TRP A 80 -6.37 22.16 -3.99
N PHE A 81 -6.37 21.86 -5.30
CA PHE A 81 -5.69 22.68 -6.31
C PHE A 81 -6.60 23.74 -6.94
N SER A 82 -7.85 23.85 -6.50
CA SER A 82 -8.75 24.92 -6.93
C SER A 82 -8.27 26.28 -6.42
N PHE A 83 -8.55 27.33 -7.20
CA PHE A 83 -8.21 28.70 -6.80
C PHE A 83 -8.84 29.08 -5.46
N GLN A 84 -10.10 28.68 -5.25
CA GLN A 84 -10.84 28.93 -4.03
C GLN A 84 -10.18 28.33 -2.78
N TRP A 85 -9.68 27.10 -2.87
CA TRP A 85 -8.98 26.47 -1.74
C TRP A 85 -7.64 27.15 -1.47
N LYS A 86 -6.90 27.45 -2.54
CA LYS A 86 -5.59 28.11 -2.44
C LYS A 86 -5.68 29.50 -1.80
N THR A 87 -6.77 30.23 -2.02
CA THR A 87 -7.01 31.53 -1.37
C THR A 87 -7.45 31.39 0.08
N ASN A 88 -8.26 30.38 0.40
CA ASN A 88 -8.85 30.21 1.73
C ASN A 88 -7.88 29.56 2.73
N GLU A 89 -7.04 28.63 2.28
CA GLU A 89 -6.10 27.89 3.12
C GLU A 89 -4.69 27.82 2.49
N PRO A 90 -3.97 28.95 2.39
CA PRO A 90 -2.65 28.98 1.77
C PRO A 90 -1.58 28.24 2.60
N SER A 91 -1.77 28.12 3.92
CA SER A 91 -0.80 27.50 4.84
C SER A 91 -0.71 25.97 4.70
N THR A 92 -1.78 25.31 4.26
CA THR A 92 -1.86 23.84 4.12
C THR A 92 -1.54 23.38 2.70
N PHE A 93 -1.41 24.29 1.74
CA PHE A 93 -1.19 24.00 0.32
C PHE A 93 0.02 23.09 0.06
N SER A 94 1.15 23.33 0.74
CA SER A 94 2.34 22.48 0.63
C SER A 94 2.09 21.05 1.15
N CYS A 95 1.29 20.91 2.20
CA CYS A 95 0.92 19.60 2.74
C CYS A 95 -0.01 18.86 1.77
N HIS A 96 -0.94 19.54 1.10
CA HIS A 96 -1.78 18.93 0.06
C HIS A 96 -0.96 18.41 -1.11
N ILE A 97 0.04 19.16 -1.60
CA ILE A 97 0.96 18.69 -2.65
C ILE A 97 1.66 17.40 -2.19
N LEU A 98 2.22 17.41 -0.98
CA LEU A 98 2.95 16.28 -0.43
C LEU A 98 2.04 15.04 -0.32
N VAL A 99 0.84 15.19 0.26
CA VAL A 99 -0.12 14.09 0.42
C VAL A 99 -0.61 13.56 -0.93
N THR A 100 -0.85 14.42 -1.93
CA THR A 100 -1.21 13.98 -3.29
C THR A 100 -0.09 13.16 -3.92
N ILE A 101 1.15 13.62 -3.87
CA ILE A 101 2.31 12.89 -4.42
C ILE A 101 2.49 11.55 -3.68
N SER A 102 2.47 11.58 -2.35
CA SER A 102 2.57 10.37 -1.52
C SER A 102 1.46 9.37 -1.85
N SER A 103 0.22 9.82 -2.05
CA SER A 103 -0.91 8.96 -2.41
C SER A 103 -0.74 8.31 -3.79
N ILE A 104 -0.25 9.06 -4.78
CA ILE A 104 0.03 8.52 -6.13
C ILE A 104 1.10 7.43 -6.04
N ILE A 105 2.22 7.71 -5.35
CA ILE A 105 3.29 6.72 -5.14
C ILE A 105 2.73 5.49 -4.41
N ASN A 106 1.88 5.70 -3.39
CA ASN A 106 1.30 4.61 -2.61
C ASN A 106 0.43 3.68 -3.47
N VAL A 107 -0.40 4.24 -4.36
CA VAL A 107 -1.18 3.46 -5.33
C VAL A 107 -0.27 2.66 -6.24
N LEU A 108 0.79 3.27 -6.80
CA LEU A 108 1.72 2.59 -7.69
C LEU A 108 2.39 1.40 -6.98
N LEU A 109 2.87 1.58 -5.75
CA LEU A 109 3.49 0.52 -4.96
C LEU A 109 2.50 -0.62 -4.65
N LYS A 110 1.26 -0.29 -4.26
CA LYS A 110 0.22 -1.30 -4.01
C LYS A 110 -0.11 -2.10 -5.27
N VAL A 111 -0.16 -1.44 -6.43
CA VAL A 111 -0.31 -2.12 -7.73
C VAL A 111 0.87 -3.05 -8.01
N THR A 112 2.11 -2.62 -7.76
CA THR A 112 3.30 -3.48 -7.86
C THR A 112 3.19 -4.71 -6.95
N ILE A 113 2.80 -4.53 -5.69
CA ILE A 113 2.58 -5.64 -4.74
C ILE A 113 1.50 -6.60 -5.26
N LEU A 114 0.39 -6.09 -5.83
CA LEU A 114 -0.65 -6.94 -6.41
C LEU A 114 -0.14 -7.79 -7.57
N PHE A 115 0.69 -7.23 -8.46
CA PHE A 115 1.32 -7.99 -9.55
C PHE A 115 2.25 -9.08 -9.02
N ILE A 116 3.08 -8.75 -8.02
CA ILE A 116 3.97 -9.70 -7.33
C ILE A 116 3.16 -10.86 -6.72
N LEU A 117 2.11 -10.55 -5.95
CA LEU A 117 1.26 -11.54 -5.29
C LEU A 117 0.35 -12.32 -6.26
N ARG A 118 0.11 -11.83 -7.47
CA ARG A 118 -0.61 -12.55 -8.52
C ARG A 118 0.29 -13.59 -9.20
N GLY A 119 1.54 -13.24 -9.47
CA GLY A 119 2.57 -14.15 -10.01
C GLY A 119 2.95 -15.29 -9.07
N GLY A 120 2.77 -15.12 -7.76
CA GLY A 120 3.04 -16.14 -6.73
C GLY A 120 1.92 -17.15 -6.47
N SER A 121 0.94 -17.32 -7.37
CA SER A 121 -0.11 -18.36 -7.21
C SER A 121 0.48 -19.75 -7.39
N GLY A 122 1.03 -20.28 -6.30
CA GLY A 122 1.57 -21.64 -6.21
C GLY A 122 2.83 -21.63 -5.36
N SER A 123 2.64 -21.70 -4.04
CA SER A 123 3.47 -22.36 -3.02
C SER A 123 5.02 -22.44 -3.13
N SER A 124 5.69 -21.67 -3.99
CA SER A 124 7.10 -21.92 -4.36
C SER A 124 8.01 -20.68 -4.27
N ILE A 125 7.53 -19.58 -3.69
CA ILE A 125 8.39 -18.41 -3.39
C ILE A 125 8.89 -18.46 -1.92
N VAL A 126 8.31 -19.33 -1.09
CA VAL A 126 8.85 -19.67 0.25
C VAL A 126 9.58 -21.01 0.15
N THR A 127 10.55 -21.13 -0.75
CA THR A 127 11.56 -22.16 -0.56
C THR A 127 12.46 -21.65 0.56
N VAL A 128 12.20 -22.16 1.75
CA VAL A 128 12.97 -21.99 2.98
C VAL A 128 14.47 -21.97 2.65
N THR A 129 15.08 -20.78 2.61
CA THR A 129 16.51 -20.61 2.85
C THR A 129 16.72 -20.49 4.35
N ASN A 130 16.30 -21.51 5.10
CA ASN A 130 17.01 -21.92 6.31
C ASN A 130 17.83 -23.13 5.89
N ILE A 131 18.96 -22.84 5.23
CA ILE A 131 20.08 -23.76 5.23
C ILE A 131 21.04 -23.18 6.27
N LEU A 132 21.14 -23.92 7.39
CA LEU A 132 21.99 -23.77 8.57
C LEU A 132 21.47 -22.83 9.66
#